data_AF-A0A1R4FA68-F1
#
_entry.id   AF-A0A1R4FA68-F1
#
_cell.length_a   1.000
_cell.length_b   1.000
_cell.length_c   1.000
_cell.angle_alpha   90.00
_cell.angle_beta   90.00
_cell.angle_gamma   90.00
#
_symmetry.space_group_name_H-M   'P 1'
#
loop_
_entity.id
_entity.type
_entity.pdbx_description
1 polymer ?
#
loop_
_entity_poly.entity_id
_entity_poly.type
_entity_poly.pdbx_seq_one_letter_code
_entity_poly.pdbx_strand_id
1 'polypeptide(L)'
;MSGMYNMHKLLWDIRNVPAVNERFQAAPDEVLDEYGVTGEDRRALKELDFKALHELGYNPYLIYFCAIQLQVDRADYYAQIRGEKELS
;
A
#
# COMPACT_ATOMS: atom_id res chain seq x y z
N MET A 1 3.23 -13.93 13.87
CA MET A 1 2.65 -13.94 12.51
C MET A 1 3.67 -13.30 11.57
N SER A 2 3.84 -13.83 10.35
CA SER A 2 4.84 -13.32 9.39
C SER A 2 4.40 -11.98 8.79
N GLY A 3 5.33 -11.03 8.58
CA GLY A 3 5.04 -9.70 8.02
C GLY A 3 4.29 -9.73 6.68
N MET A 4 4.58 -10.75 5.85
CA MET A 4 3.90 -10.99 4.57
C MET A 4 2.38 -11.17 4.71
N TYR A 5 1.95 -11.92 5.74
CA TYR A 5 0.51 -12.15 5.97
C TYR A 5 -0.18 -10.85 6.38
N ASN A 6 0.45 -10.10 7.29
CA ASN A 6 -0.11 -8.84 7.79
C ASN A 6 -0.23 -7.79 6.68
N MET A 7 0.78 -7.68 5.82
CA MET A 7 0.73 -6.79 4.65
C MET A 7 -0.39 -7.18 3.70
N HIS A 8 -0.49 -8.45 3.30
CA HIS A 8 -1.55 -8.90 2.42
C HIS A 8 -2.94 -8.69 3.02
N LYS A 9 -3.09 -8.88 4.33
CA LYS A 9 -4.33 -8.59 5.03
C LYS A 9 -4.66 -7.10 4.99
N LEU A 10 -3.71 -6.21 5.27
CA LEU A 10 -3.91 -4.77 5.21
C LEU A 10 -4.32 -4.30 3.81
N LEU A 11 -3.62 -4.74 2.76
CA LEU A 11 -3.95 -4.42 1.38
C LEU A 11 -5.36 -4.91 1.00
N TRP A 12 -5.74 -6.10 1.48
CA TRP A 12 -7.09 -6.63 1.27
C TRP A 12 -8.15 -5.83 2.05
N ASP A 13 -7.88 -5.45 3.30
CA ASP A 13 -8.80 -4.69 4.14
C ASP A 13 -8.99 -3.26 3.62
N ILE A 14 -7.93 -2.55 3.21
CA ILE A 14 -8.03 -1.22 2.56
C ILE A 14 -8.94 -1.32 1.32
N ARG A 15 -8.87 -2.43 0.59
CA ARG A 15 -9.69 -2.64 -0.59
C ARG A 15 -11.17 -2.92 -0.27
N ASN A 16 -11.45 -3.72 0.74
CA ASN A 16 -12.78 -4.31 0.94
C ASN A 16 -13.55 -3.70 2.13
N VAL A 17 -12.87 -3.01 3.05
CA VAL A 17 -13.44 -2.44 4.27
C VAL A 17 -13.30 -0.93 4.23
N PRO A 18 -14.36 -0.17 3.86
CA PRO A 18 -14.29 1.29 3.72
C PRO A 18 -13.73 2.00 4.96
N ALA A 19 -14.09 1.54 6.15
CA ALA A 19 -13.59 2.10 7.41
C ALA A 19 -12.06 1.95 7.57
N VAL A 20 -11.46 0.88 7.05
CA VAL A 20 -9.98 0.71 7.10
C VAL A 20 -9.32 1.67 6.11
N ASN A 21 -9.89 1.87 4.93
CA ASN A 21 -9.40 2.85 3.96
C ASN A 21 -9.46 4.28 4.54
N GLU A 22 -10.63 4.70 5.04
CA GLU A 22 -10.81 6.03 5.64
C GLU A 22 -9.84 6.27 6.81
N ARG A 23 -9.67 5.27 7.68
CA ARG A 23 -8.70 5.35 8.78
C ARG A 23 -7.27 5.38 8.28
N PHE A 24 -6.92 4.61 7.26
CA PHE A 24 -5.57 4.61 6.69
C PHE A 24 -5.22 5.95 6.06
N GLN A 25 -6.18 6.61 5.40
CA GLN A 25 -5.99 7.96 4.85
C GLN A 25 -5.87 9.02 5.96
N ALA A 26 -6.63 8.90 7.05
CA ALA A 26 -6.62 9.88 8.14
C ALA A 26 -5.46 9.70 9.13
N ALA A 27 -5.09 8.45 9.43
CA ALA A 27 -4.11 8.08 10.45
C ALA A 27 -3.32 6.81 10.03
N PRO A 28 -2.48 6.89 8.98
CA PRO A 28 -1.79 5.73 8.43
C PRO A 28 -0.87 5.06 9.46
N ASP A 29 -0.19 5.83 10.30
CA ASP A 29 0.73 5.27 11.30
C ASP A 29 0.04 4.37 12.32
N GLU A 30 -1.15 4.76 12.80
CA GLU A 30 -1.94 3.97 13.75
C GLU A 30 -2.44 2.66 13.12
N VAL A 31 -2.92 2.73 11.87
CA VAL A 31 -3.33 1.52 11.14
C VAL A 31 -2.14 0.60 10.88
N LEU A 32 -0.98 1.15 10.52
CA LEU A 32 0.23 0.35 10.30
C LEU A 32 0.71 -0.31 11.60
N ASP A 33 0.59 0.35 12.74
CA ASP A 33 0.87 -0.23 14.07
C ASP A 33 -0.08 -1.39 14.39
N GLU A 34 -1.39 -1.24 14.15
CA GLU A 34 -2.41 -2.28 14.38
C GLU A 34 -2.15 -3.54 13.57
N TYR A 35 -1.68 -3.39 12.33
CA TYR A 35 -1.33 -4.50 11.46
C TYR A 35 0.12 -4.99 11.68
N GLY A 36 0.90 -4.34 12.54
CA GLY A 36 2.30 -4.68 12.77
C GLY A 36 3.17 -4.52 11.52
N VAL A 37 2.85 -3.54 10.67
CA VAL A 37 3.61 -3.20 9.48
C VAL A 37 4.69 -2.19 9.85
N THR A 38 5.95 -2.57 9.63
CA THR A 38 7.13 -1.84 10.12
C THR A 38 8.23 -1.79 9.05
N GLY A 39 9.25 -0.96 9.27
CA GLY A 39 10.41 -0.92 8.38
C GLY A 39 10.09 -0.44 6.97
N GLU A 40 10.65 -1.12 5.96
CA GLU A 40 10.53 -0.74 4.56
C GLU A 40 9.10 -0.83 4.03
N ASP A 41 8.35 -1.85 4.45
CA ASP A 41 6.93 -2.02 4.16
C ASP A 41 6.09 -0.81 4.57
N ARG A 42 6.36 -0.27 5.77
CA ARG A 42 5.71 0.92 6.30
C ARG A 42 6.03 2.13 5.44
N ARG A 43 7.30 2.35 5.11
CA ARG A 43 7.73 3.47 4.25
C ARG A 43 6.98 3.41 2.93
N ALA A 44 7.01 2.25 2.27
CA ALA A 44 6.43 2.08 0.95
C ALA A 44 4.91 2.33 0.94
N LEU A 45 4.19 1.90 1.97
CA LEU A 45 2.76 2.18 2.09
C LEU A 45 2.45 3.65 2.39
N LYS A 46 3.23 4.32 3.24
CA LYS A 46 3.01 5.73 3.59
C LYS A 46 3.29 6.66 2.42
N GLU A 47 4.33 6.35 1.65
CA GLU A 47 4.74 7.14 0.49
C GLU A 47 3.98 6.74 -0.79
N LEU A 48 3.11 5.73 -0.72
CA LEU A 48 2.44 5.14 -1.88
C LEU A 48 3.44 4.72 -2.97
N ASP A 49 4.58 4.17 -2.52
CA ASP A 49 5.66 3.63 -3.34
C ASP A 49 5.28 2.21 -3.77
N PHE A 50 4.36 2.12 -4.72
CA PHE A 50 3.90 0.83 -5.21
C PHE A 50 5.00 0.05 -5.90
N LYS A 51 5.96 0.73 -6.52
CA LYS A 51 7.15 0.09 -7.10
C LYS A 51 7.93 -0.67 -6.04
N ALA A 52 8.24 -0.05 -4.89
CA ALA A 52 8.90 -0.74 -3.79
C ALA A 52 8.08 -1.95 -3.28
N LEU A 53 6.75 -1.83 -3.19
CA LEU A 53 5.91 -2.97 -2.80
C LEU A 53 5.99 -4.16 -3.79
N HIS A 54 6.15 -3.90 -5.09
CA HIS A 54 6.41 -4.95 -6.09
C HIS A 54 7.79 -5.57 -5.91
N GLU A 55 8.83 -4.76 -5.69
CA GLU A 55 10.21 -5.21 -5.48
C GLU A 55 10.36 -6.05 -4.19
N LEU A 56 9.57 -5.75 -3.16
CA LEU A 56 9.46 -6.53 -1.92
C LEU A 56 8.71 -7.87 -2.09
N GLY A 57 8.13 -8.12 -3.27
CA GLY A 57 7.51 -9.41 -3.62
C GLY A 57 6.04 -9.55 -3.19
N TYR A 58 5.35 -8.46 -2.85
CA TYR A 58 3.93 -8.50 -2.55
C TYR A 58 3.09 -8.74 -3.81
N ASN A 59 1.89 -9.31 -3.63
CA ASN A 59 1.03 -9.66 -4.75
C ASN A 59 0.62 -8.42 -5.58
N PRO A 60 0.97 -8.36 -6.88
CA PRO A 60 0.63 -7.24 -7.77
C PRO A 60 -0.86 -6.85 -7.82
N TYR A 61 -1.76 -7.83 -7.68
CA TYR A 61 -3.19 -7.57 -7.70
C TYR A 61 -3.66 -6.83 -6.44
N LEU A 62 -3.14 -7.21 -5.27
CA LEU A 62 -3.48 -6.54 -4.02
C LEU A 62 -2.95 -5.10 -4.01
N ILE A 63 -1.73 -4.89 -4.51
CA ILE A 63 -1.13 -3.57 -4.68
C ILE A 63 -2.00 -2.70 -5.59
N TYR A 64 -2.34 -3.19 -6.79
CA TYR A 64 -3.12 -2.43 -7.78
C TYR A 64 -4.50 -2.02 -7.26
N PHE A 65 -5.23 -2.94 -6.62
CA PHE A 65 -6.54 -2.59 -6.08
C PHE A 65 -6.47 -1.68 -4.85
N CYS A 66 -5.43 -1.80 -4.03
CA CYS A 66 -5.17 -0.84 -2.96
C CYS A 66 -4.94 0.57 -3.52
N ALA A 67 -4.10 0.71 -4.56
CA ALA A 67 -3.82 1.99 -5.21
C ALA A 67 -5.08 2.69 -5.74
N ILE A 68 -5.98 1.95 -6.39
CA ILE A 68 -7.27 2.49 -6.87
C ILE A 68 -8.11 3.02 -5.70
N GLN A 69 -8.12 2.30 -4.57
CA GLN A 69 -8.95 2.62 -3.41
C GLN A 69 -8.40 3.81 -2.62
N LEU A 70 -7.09 4.01 -2.66
CA LEU A 70 -6.43 5.22 -2.16
C LEU A 70 -6.48 6.40 -3.17
N GLN A 71 -7.33 6.29 -4.19
CA GLN A 71 -7.58 7.32 -5.22
C GLN A 71 -6.34 7.75 -6.01
N VAL A 72 -5.37 6.85 -6.16
CA VAL A 72 -4.22 7.11 -7.04
C VAL A 72 -4.67 7.00 -8.49
N ASP A 73 -4.35 8.01 -9.31
CA ASP A 73 -4.66 7.98 -10.73
C ASP A 73 -3.97 6.79 -11.41
N ARG A 74 -4.67 6.09 -12.30
CA ARG A 74 -4.12 4.90 -12.97
C ARG A 74 -2.86 5.21 -13.77
N ALA A 75 -2.80 6.36 -14.44
CA ALA A 75 -1.62 6.74 -15.22
C ALA A 75 -0.41 6.93 -14.30
N ASP A 76 -0.63 7.56 -13.14
CA ASP A 76 0.41 7.75 -12.12
C ASP A 76 0.89 6.42 -11.54
N TYR A 77 -0.03 5.50 -11.23
CA TYR A 77 0.33 4.15 -10.77
C TYR A 77 1.24 3.44 -11.78
N TYR A 78 0.86 3.41 -13.06
CA TYR A 78 1.68 2.75 -14.07
C TYR A 78 3.00 3.47 -14.37
N ALA A 79 3.04 4.81 -14.26
CA ALA A 79 4.26 5.58 -14.40
C ALA A 79 5.29 5.22 -13.30
N GLN A 80 4.85 5.06 -12.05
CA GLN A 80 5.73 4.57 -10.98
C GLN A 80 6.30 3.18 -11.30
N ILE A 81 5.45 2.24 -11.72
CA ILE A 81 5.87 0.87 -12.06
C ILE A 81 6.86 0.85 -13.24
N ARG A 82 6.70 1.74 -14.22
CA ARG A 82 7.63 1.87 -15.36
C ARG A 82 8.90 2.68 -15.03
N GLY A 83 9.00 3.26 -13.84
CA GLY A 83 10.13 4.13 -13.45
C GLY A 83 10.11 5.49 -14.13
N GLU A 84 8.97 5.92 -14.65
CA GLU A 84 8.76 7.21 -15.33
C GLU A 84 8.43 8.34 -14.35
N LYS A 85 8.12 8.00 -13.09
CA LYS A 85 7.80 8.93 -12.00
C LYS A 85 8.50 8.44 -10.73
N GLU A 86 9.48 9.21 -10.25
CA GLU A 86 10.05 9.01 -8.91
C GLU A 86 9.24 9.83 -7.90
N LEU A 87 9.01 9.26 -6.72
CA LEU A 87 8.42 9.98 -5.59
C LEU A 87 9.44 11.04 -5.15
N SER A 88 9.05 12.31 -5.22
CA SER A 88 9.87 13.47 -4.84
C SER A 88 10.05 13.62 -3.35
#